data_AF-A0AAD9IQ00-F1
#
_entry.id   AF-A0AAD9IQ00-F1
#
_cell.length_a   1.000
_cell.length_b   1.000
_cell.length_c   1.000
_cell.angle_alpha   90.00
_cell.angle_beta   90.00
_cell.angle_gamma   90.00
#
_symmetry.space_group_name_H-M   'P 1'
#
loop_
_entity.id
_entity.type
_entity.pdbx_description
1 polymer ?
#
loop_
_entity_poly.entity_id
_entity_poly.type
_entity_poly.pdbx_seq_one_letter_code
_entity_poly.pdbx_strand_id
1 'polypeptide(L)'
;MEKLSSFYKKGYCLYGDDPNCAFQCHCSVANECSGGTCPSGCDTSLPSGYNWRGSSCQIGNVGLNKPTNMTAAEYYQKTYPATGALDGIIPEKNITTSCAHLSNDNGVSAEWWTDLGDVYKIYNITLYARTDSNDDDRLQQFNLTVYNTSEKEVLCGYHHNPVFTHITITCPRPLIGRYVHFKKKASVTLEAAVLCEVIIIGHKYIDCTRCPDSVSCNDVTGCEACQ
;
A
#
# COMPACT_ATOMS: atom_id res chain seq x y z
N MET A 1 -39.84 3.79 -1.40
CA MET A 1 -39.10 2.52 -1.19
C MET A 1 -38.87 1.90 -2.56
N GLU A 2 -37.86 2.37 -3.28
CA GLU A 2 -37.55 1.89 -4.63
C GLU A 2 -36.28 1.02 -4.61
N LYS A 3 -36.46 -0.21 -5.11
CA LYS A 3 -35.49 -1.12 -5.77
C LYS A 3 -34.04 -1.14 -5.24
N LEU A 4 -33.77 -2.11 -4.35
CA LEU A 4 -32.42 -2.62 -4.04
C LEU A 4 -32.19 -4.04 -4.61
N SER A 5 -32.72 -4.36 -5.80
CA SER A 5 -32.69 -5.72 -6.35
C SER A 5 -31.83 -5.91 -7.61
N SER A 6 -30.76 -5.13 -7.83
CA SER A 6 -29.99 -5.22 -9.09
C SER A 6 -28.51 -5.64 -8.98
N PHE A 7 -28.00 -6.02 -7.80
CA PHE A 7 -26.56 -6.36 -7.69
C PHE A 7 -26.18 -7.81 -7.96
N TYR A 8 -27.14 -8.72 -8.13
CA TYR A 8 -26.84 -10.13 -8.41
C TYR A 8 -27.36 -10.55 -9.78
N LYS A 9 -26.59 -10.22 -10.83
CA LYS A 9 -26.68 -10.95 -12.10
C LYS A 9 -25.86 -12.24 -11.97
N LYS A 10 -26.48 -13.37 -12.32
CA LYS A 10 -25.81 -14.63 -12.69
C LYS A 10 -24.65 -14.30 -13.64
N GLY A 11 -23.40 -14.56 -13.24
CA GLY A 11 -22.21 -14.31 -14.07
C GLY A 11 -21.22 -13.23 -13.59
N TYR A 12 -21.30 -12.73 -12.35
CA TYR A 12 -20.25 -11.88 -11.80
C TYR A 12 -18.99 -12.70 -11.46
N CYS A 13 -17.89 -12.39 -12.14
CA CYS A 13 -16.57 -12.87 -11.77
C CYS A 13 -16.07 -12.11 -10.54
N LEU A 14 -15.66 -12.82 -9.50
CA LEU A 14 -15.07 -12.17 -8.32
C LEU A 14 -13.57 -11.98 -8.52
N TYR A 15 -12.88 -13.03 -8.98
CA TYR A 15 -11.46 -13.05 -9.26
C TYR A 15 -11.19 -13.49 -10.69
N GLY A 16 -10.40 -12.71 -11.42
CA GLY A 16 -9.92 -13.08 -12.75
C GLY A 16 -9.21 -11.93 -13.43
N ASP A 17 -8.64 -12.22 -14.59
CA ASP A 17 -7.91 -11.24 -15.40
C ASP A 17 -8.85 -10.43 -16.33
N ASP A 18 -10.14 -10.77 -16.34
CA ASP A 18 -11.17 -10.01 -17.04
C ASP A 18 -11.44 -8.68 -16.30
N PRO A 19 -11.51 -7.52 -16.99
CA PRO A 19 -11.78 -6.23 -16.35
C PRO A 19 -13.16 -6.14 -15.67
N ASN A 20 -14.06 -7.07 -15.94
CA ASN A 20 -15.36 -7.19 -15.28
C ASN A 20 -15.28 -7.99 -13.95
N CYS A 21 -14.14 -8.60 -13.63
CA CYS A 21 -13.92 -9.23 -12.33
C CYS A 21 -13.72 -8.15 -11.26
N ALA A 22 -14.27 -8.36 -10.06
CA ALA A 22 -14.15 -7.39 -8.97
C ALA A 22 -12.72 -7.23 -8.44
N PHE A 23 -11.91 -8.29 -8.57
CA PHE A 23 -10.53 -8.39 -8.15
C PHE A 23 -9.68 -9.03 -9.24
N GLN A 24 -8.54 -8.42 -9.51
CA GLN A 24 -7.53 -9.00 -10.36
C GLN A 24 -6.78 -10.11 -9.61
N CYS A 25 -6.35 -11.15 -10.32
CA CYS A 25 -5.48 -12.16 -9.75
C CYS A 25 -4.01 -11.79 -9.94
N HIS A 26 -3.17 -12.21 -9.00
CA HIS A 26 -1.74 -12.00 -9.08
C HIS A 26 -1.02 -13.35 -9.13
N CYS A 27 -1.31 -14.09 -10.19
CA CYS A 27 -0.74 -15.41 -10.44
C CYS A 27 0.65 -15.30 -11.10
N SER A 28 1.48 -16.32 -10.94
CA SER A 28 2.84 -16.32 -11.51
C SER A 28 2.85 -16.32 -13.03
N VAL A 29 1.78 -16.83 -13.65
CA VAL A 29 1.53 -16.73 -15.09
C VAL A 29 0.33 -15.81 -15.33
N ALA A 30 0.50 -14.79 -16.18
CA ALA A 30 -0.62 -13.92 -16.56
C ALA A 30 -1.74 -14.73 -17.24
N ASN A 31 -3.00 -14.38 -16.96
CA ASN A 31 -4.19 -15.02 -17.54
C ASN A 31 -4.45 -16.47 -17.10
N GLU A 32 -3.74 -16.98 -16.09
CA GLU A 32 -4.01 -18.33 -15.56
C GLU A 32 -5.10 -18.36 -14.48
N CYS A 33 -5.65 -17.20 -14.11
CA CYS A 33 -6.60 -17.15 -13.01
C CYS A 33 -7.95 -17.75 -13.39
N SER A 34 -8.28 -18.88 -12.77
CA SER A 34 -9.57 -19.55 -12.95
C SER A 34 -10.31 -19.59 -11.62
N GLY A 35 -11.42 -18.83 -11.52
CA GLY A 35 -12.25 -18.78 -10.31
C GLY A 35 -11.49 -18.36 -9.04
N GLY A 36 -10.47 -17.50 -9.17
CA GLY A 36 -9.61 -17.11 -8.05
C GLY A 36 -8.58 -18.16 -7.65
N THR A 37 -8.22 -19.10 -8.53
CA THR A 37 -7.10 -20.00 -8.29
C THR A 37 -5.96 -19.70 -9.25
N CYS A 38 -4.73 -19.78 -8.74
CA CYS A 38 -3.50 -19.64 -9.52
C CYS A 38 -2.77 -21.01 -9.52
N PRO A 39 -2.98 -21.85 -10.55
CA PRO A 39 -2.43 -23.21 -10.58
C PRO A 39 -0.90 -23.24 -10.50
N SER A 40 -0.22 -22.28 -11.11
CA SER A 40 1.24 -22.16 -11.08
C SER A 40 1.75 -21.37 -9.87
N GLY A 41 0.87 -21.09 -8.90
CA GLY A 41 1.19 -20.32 -7.70
C GLY A 41 1.09 -18.80 -7.89
N CYS A 42 1.41 -18.05 -6.85
CA CYS A 42 1.35 -16.60 -6.85
C CYS A 42 2.56 -15.95 -7.52
N ASP A 43 2.39 -14.73 -8.00
CA ASP A 43 3.47 -13.94 -8.57
C ASP A 43 4.57 -13.65 -7.53
N THR A 44 5.77 -14.13 -7.83
CA THR A 44 7.01 -13.91 -7.08
C THR A 44 8.09 -13.21 -7.90
N SER A 45 7.71 -12.56 -9.01
CA SER A 45 8.64 -11.84 -9.90
C SER A 45 9.26 -10.61 -9.24
N LEU A 46 8.62 -10.09 -8.19
CA LEU A 46 9.11 -8.96 -7.42
C LEU A 46 10.08 -9.42 -6.32
N PRO A 47 10.95 -8.53 -5.80
CA PRO A 47 11.89 -8.91 -4.76
C PRO A 47 11.21 -9.44 -3.49
N SER A 48 11.98 -10.10 -2.63
CA SER A 48 11.49 -10.60 -1.35
C SER A 48 10.84 -9.48 -0.53
N GLY A 49 9.53 -9.61 -0.30
CA GLY A 49 8.70 -8.60 0.38
C GLY A 49 7.49 -8.15 -0.42
N TYR A 50 7.52 -8.26 -1.75
CA TYR A 50 6.42 -7.83 -2.64
C TYR A 50 5.51 -8.97 -3.09
N ASN A 51 5.96 -10.22 -2.88
CA ASN A 51 5.30 -11.40 -3.40
C ASN A 51 3.85 -11.49 -2.96
N TRP A 52 3.00 -11.81 -3.93
CA TRP A 52 1.61 -12.11 -3.69
C TRP A 52 1.48 -13.46 -2.99
N ARG A 53 0.52 -13.56 -2.07
CA ARG A 53 0.28 -14.76 -1.27
C ARG A 53 -1.16 -14.84 -0.78
N GLY A 54 -1.44 -15.88 0.00
CA GLY A 54 -2.76 -16.16 0.53
C GLY A 54 -3.69 -16.76 -0.53
N SER A 55 -4.94 -16.97 -0.14
CA SER A 55 -5.96 -17.46 -1.08
C SER A 55 -6.07 -16.52 -2.27
N SER A 56 -6.09 -17.10 -3.48
CA SER A 56 -6.24 -16.35 -4.73
C SER A 56 -5.15 -15.31 -5.01
N CYS A 57 -4.01 -15.39 -4.31
CA CYS A 57 -2.89 -14.47 -4.46
C CYS A 57 -3.27 -13.00 -4.25
N GLN A 58 -4.12 -12.73 -3.25
CA GLN A 58 -4.71 -11.41 -3.02
C GLN A 58 -3.96 -10.56 -1.98
N ILE A 59 -3.02 -11.16 -1.24
CA ILE A 59 -2.23 -10.43 -0.24
C ILE A 59 -0.87 -10.09 -0.85
N GLY A 60 -0.57 -8.81 -1.02
CA GLY A 60 0.67 -8.35 -1.64
C GLY A 60 0.92 -6.85 -1.46
N ASN A 61 1.84 -6.28 -2.24
CA ASN A 61 2.09 -4.83 -2.22
C ASN A 61 0.95 -4.08 -2.93
N VAL A 62 0.00 -3.57 -2.16
CA VAL A 62 -1.17 -2.84 -2.69
C VAL A 62 -0.87 -1.37 -3.00
N GLY A 63 0.33 -0.88 -2.64
CA GLY A 63 0.80 0.46 -2.93
C GLY A 63 1.46 0.63 -4.29
N LEU A 64 1.87 -0.46 -4.95
CA LEU A 64 2.63 -0.39 -6.20
C LEU A 64 1.92 0.45 -7.28
N ASN A 65 2.63 1.43 -7.84
CA ASN A 65 2.18 2.38 -8.86
C ASN A 65 0.92 3.21 -8.49
N LYS A 66 0.60 3.31 -7.20
CA LYS A 66 -0.52 4.14 -6.74
C LYS A 66 -0.16 5.62 -6.78
N PRO A 67 -1.16 6.51 -6.98
CA PRO A 67 -0.95 7.94 -6.87
C PRO A 67 -0.38 8.32 -5.50
N THR A 68 0.58 9.24 -5.50
CA THR A 68 1.23 9.74 -4.29
C THR A 68 1.32 11.25 -4.31
N ASN A 69 1.52 11.82 -3.14
CA ASN A 69 1.83 13.22 -2.99
C ASN A 69 2.74 13.42 -1.77
N MET A 70 3.43 14.55 -1.70
CA MET A 70 4.33 14.87 -0.61
C MET A 70 4.45 16.38 -0.39
N THR A 71 4.88 16.77 0.79
CA THR A 71 5.39 18.12 1.03
C THR A 71 6.85 18.19 0.58
N ALA A 72 7.14 19.08 -0.35
CA ALA A 72 8.51 19.42 -0.77
C ALA A 72 8.53 20.75 -1.51
N ALA A 73 9.69 21.41 -1.59
CA ALA A 73 9.88 22.52 -2.52
C ALA A 73 9.71 22.05 -3.98
N GLU A 74 9.28 22.97 -4.87
CA GLU A 74 8.95 22.67 -6.27
C GLU A 74 10.08 21.92 -7.01
N TYR A 75 11.34 22.29 -6.76
CA TYR A 75 12.51 21.61 -7.32
C TYR A 75 12.56 20.12 -6.98
N TYR A 76 12.34 19.77 -5.70
CA TYR A 76 12.34 18.38 -5.25
C TYR A 76 11.16 17.60 -5.81
N GLN A 77 9.97 18.21 -5.91
CA GLN A 77 8.81 17.56 -6.53
C GLN A 77 9.06 17.16 -7.98
N LYS A 78 9.81 17.97 -8.74
CA LYS A 78 10.14 17.68 -10.15
C LYS A 78 11.27 16.67 -10.32
N THR A 79 12.26 16.71 -9.43
CA THR A 79 13.50 15.92 -9.57
C THR A 79 13.39 14.54 -8.91
N TYR A 80 12.65 14.47 -7.81
CA TYR A 80 12.52 13.30 -6.92
C TYR A 80 11.04 13.16 -6.52
N PRO A 81 10.16 12.84 -7.48
CA PRO A 81 8.72 12.90 -7.27
C PRO A 81 8.25 11.92 -6.21
N ALA A 82 7.10 12.22 -5.59
CA ALA A 82 6.49 11.36 -4.57
C ALA A 82 6.24 9.92 -5.05
N THR A 83 6.12 9.71 -6.37
CA THR A 83 5.88 8.41 -7.00
C THR A 83 7.09 7.49 -6.94
N GLY A 84 8.30 8.04 -6.80
CA GLY A 84 9.52 7.24 -6.66
C GLY A 84 9.61 6.47 -5.35
N ALA A 85 8.57 6.51 -4.51
CA ALA A 85 8.45 5.68 -3.31
C ALA A 85 7.49 4.50 -3.48
N LEU A 86 6.83 4.34 -4.64
CA LEU A 86 5.91 3.23 -4.96
C LEU A 86 6.16 2.70 -6.38
N ASP A 87 7.37 2.82 -6.90
CA ASP A 87 7.69 2.45 -8.28
C ASP A 87 8.20 1.01 -8.41
N GLY A 88 8.35 0.30 -7.28
CA GLY A 88 8.81 -1.09 -7.23
C GLY A 88 10.33 -1.25 -7.29
N ILE A 89 11.09 -0.15 -7.23
CA ILE A 89 12.55 -0.17 -7.32
C ILE A 89 13.13 -0.10 -5.91
N ILE A 90 13.54 -1.26 -5.38
CA ILE A 90 14.30 -1.29 -4.12
C ILE A 90 15.65 -0.59 -4.33
N PRO A 91 16.07 0.33 -3.44
CA PRO A 91 17.36 0.97 -3.56
C PRO A 91 18.51 -0.03 -3.39
N GLU A 92 19.20 -0.31 -4.49
CA GLU A 92 20.55 -0.87 -4.49
C GLU A 92 21.59 0.25 -4.32
N LYS A 93 22.84 -0.12 -4.06
CA LYS A 93 23.93 0.84 -3.84
C LYS A 93 24.03 1.79 -5.04
N ASN A 94 23.90 3.10 -4.80
CA ASN A 94 23.97 4.22 -5.77
C ASN A 94 22.69 4.60 -6.53
N ILE A 95 21.51 4.07 -6.19
CA ILE A 95 20.25 4.56 -6.78
C ILE A 95 19.73 5.76 -5.99
N THR A 96 19.63 6.92 -6.65
CA THR A 96 19.06 8.15 -6.07
C THR A 96 17.82 8.65 -6.80
N THR A 97 17.53 8.13 -8.00
CA THR A 97 16.45 8.62 -8.87
C THR A 97 15.09 8.00 -8.56
N SER A 98 15.06 6.79 -7.95
CA SER A 98 13.85 6.18 -7.36
C SER A 98 13.79 6.47 -5.88
N CYS A 99 13.64 7.76 -5.55
CA CYS A 99 13.28 8.14 -4.19
C CYS A 99 12.39 9.39 -4.22
N ALA A 100 11.45 9.46 -3.28
CA ALA A 100 10.74 10.68 -2.94
C ALA A 100 11.60 11.50 -1.96
N HIS A 101 11.87 12.76 -2.29
CA HIS A 101 12.58 13.69 -1.39
C HIS A 101 11.59 14.67 -0.77
N LEU A 102 11.20 14.39 0.47
CA LEU A 102 10.31 15.23 1.25
C LEU A 102 11.11 16.35 1.92
N SER A 103 10.53 17.54 1.95
CA SER A 103 11.07 18.70 2.66
C SER A 103 9.95 19.64 3.07
N ASN A 104 10.15 20.36 4.16
CA ASN A 104 9.26 21.45 4.53
C ASN A 104 10.04 22.57 5.21
N ASP A 105 9.37 23.68 5.49
CA ASP A 105 9.94 24.79 6.24
C ASP A 105 10.37 24.36 7.66
N ASN A 106 11.34 25.07 8.23
CA ASN A 106 11.84 24.79 9.57
C ASN A 106 10.71 24.79 10.63
N GLY A 107 10.62 23.72 11.41
CA GLY A 107 9.56 23.56 12.42
C GLY A 107 8.25 23.01 11.86
N VAL A 108 8.20 22.64 10.58
CA VAL A 108 7.02 22.07 9.92
C VAL A 108 7.30 20.63 9.48
N SER A 109 6.34 19.74 9.74
CA SER A 109 6.44 18.32 9.36
C SER A 109 6.61 18.13 7.85
N ALA A 110 7.52 17.23 7.47
CA ALA A 110 7.58 16.65 6.13
C ALA A 110 6.67 15.42 6.02
N GLU A 111 5.81 15.40 5.01
CA GLU A 111 4.71 14.46 4.85
C GLU A 111 4.71 13.82 3.45
N TRP A 112 4.34 12.54 3.38
CA TRP A 112 4.12 11.80 2.14
C TRP A 112 2.90 10.92 2.32
N TRP A 113 2.04 10.85 1.31
CA TRP A 113 0.84 10.02 1.37
C TRP A 113 0.49 9.43 0.01
N THR A 114 -0.26 8.34 0.05
CA THR A 114 -0.79 7.68 -1.14
C THR A 114 -2.28 7.44 -1.02
N ASP A 115 -2.98 7.56 -2.15
CA ASP A 115 -4.34 7.08 -2.33
C ASP A 115 -4.29 5.71 -3.02
N LEU A 116 -4.66 4.65 -2.30
CA LEU A 116 -4.66 3.28 -2.84
C LEU A 116 -5.76 3.05 -3.90
N GLY A 117 -6.70 4.00 -4.05
CA GLY A 117 -7.81 3.98 -5.00
C GLY A 117 -9.04 3.22 -4.51
N ASP A 118 -8.87 2.36 -3.50
CA ASP A 118 -9.93 1.59 -2.85
C ASP A 118 -9.60 1.39 -1.36
N VAL A 119 -10.49 0.75 -0.61
CA VAL A 119 -10.24 0.43 0.80
C VAL A 119 -9.53 -0.92 0.90
N TYR A 120 -8.47 -0.97 1.71
CA TYR A 120 -7.64 -2.14 1.93
C TYR A 120 -7.54 -2.49 3.42
N LYS A 121 -7.33 -3.77 3.70
CA LYS A 121 -6.93 -4.27 5.01
C LYS A 121 -5.41 -4.42 5.01
N ILE A 122 -4.75 -3.48 5.67
CA ILE A 122 -3.29 -3.27 5.69
C ILE A 122 -2.69 -3.94 6.94
N TYR A 123 -1.59 -4.64 6.74
CA TYR A 123 -0.92 -5.47 7.74
C TYR A 123 0.45 -4.91 8.14
N ASN A 124 1.28 -4.61 7.14
CA ASN A 124 2.67 -4.22 7.31
C ASN A 124 2.99 -3.09 6.34
N ILE A 125 3.85 -2.18 6.77
CA ILE A 125 4.41 -1.15 5.90
C ILE A 125 5.93 -1.19 6.05
N THR A 126 6.63 -1.38 4.94
CA THR A 126 8.10 -1.36 4.89
C THR A 126 8.56 -0.07 4.21
N LEU A 127 9.47 0.65 4.85
CA LEU A 127 10.10 1.84 4.27
C LEU A 127 11.55 1.52 3.96
N TYR A 128 11.99 1.79 2.73
CA TYR A 128 13.39 1.74 2.33
C TYR A 128 14.00 3.13 2.36
N ALA A 129 15.15 3.21 3.03
CA ALA A 129 15.96 4.41 3.13
C ALA A 129 16.85 4.58 1.88
N ARG A 130 17.40 5.79 1.76
CA ARG A 130 18.47 6.08 0.82
C ARG A 130 19.78 5.40 1.26
N THR A 131 20.50 4.75 0.34
CA THR A 131 21.65 3.88 0.66
C THR A 131 22.99 4.33 0.09
N ASP A 132 23.04 5.42 -0.71
CA ASP A 132 24.27 5.97 -1.28
C ASP A 132 25.04 6.90 -0.31
N SER A 133 24.47 7.20 0.85
CA SER A 133 25.13 7.90 1.94
C SER A 133 25.01 7.08 3.23
N ASN A 134 26.15 6.74 3.82
CA ASN A 134 26.21 5.87 5.00
C ASN A 134 25.71 6.57 6.29
N ASP A 135 25.51 7.89 6.26
CA ASP A 135 25.19 8.72 7.43
C ASP A 135 23.88 9.52 7.24
N ASP A 136 23.01 9.11 6.32
CA ASP A 136 21.72 9.77 6.09
C ASP A 136 20.72 9.39 7.19
N ASP A 137 20.69 10.18 8.26
CA ASP A 137 19.80 9.98 9.40
C ASP A 137 18.41 10.63 9.22
N ARG A 138 18.08 11.10 8.01
CA ARG A 138 16.84 11.85 7.77
C ARG A 138 15.58 10.99 7.94
N LEU A 139 15.66 9.68 7.71
CA LEU A 139 14.54 8.75 7.95
C LEU A 139 14.50 8.31 9.42
N GLN A 140 13.96 9.18 10.27
CA GLN A 140 13.78 8.94 11.71
C GLN A 140 12.62 9.78 12.27
N GLN A 141 12.15 9.44 13.48
CA GLN A 141 11.11 10.19 14.21
C GLN A 141 9.83 10.43 13.40
N PHE A 142 9.20 9.37 12.90
CA PHE A 142 8.03 9.47 12.03
C PHE A 142 6.89 8.56 12.49
N ASN A 143 5.67 8.96 12.10
CA ASN A 143 4.46 8.16 12.22
C ASN A 143 4.09 7.56 10.86
N LEU A 144 3.55 6.34 10.90
CA LEU A 144 2.78 5.76 9.81
C LEU A 144 1.33 5.64 10.25
N THR A 145 0.43 6.28 9.52
CA THR A 145 -1.02 6.24 9.77
C THR A 145 -1.76 5.69 8.56
N VAL A 146 -2.91 5.09 8.84
CA VAL A 146 -3.84 4.55 7.86
C VAL A 146 -5.20 5.17 8.12
N TYR A 147 -5.89 5.61 7.07
CA TYR A 147 -7.21 6.20 7.18
C TYR A 147 -8.03 5.99 5.90
N ASN A 148 -9.33 6.24 5.98
CA ASN A 148 -10.22 6.25 4.84
C ASN A 148 -10.49 7.71 4.42
N THR A 149 -11.65 8.02 3.81
CA THR A 149 -12.04 9.41 3.52
C THR A 149 -12.37 10.24 4.76
N SER A 150 -12.55 9.61 5.93
CA SER A 150 -12.64 10.34 7.20
C SER A 150 -11.26 10.85 7.61
N GLU A 151 -11.16 12.11 8.05
CA GLU A 151 -9.92 12.74 8.58
C GLU A 151 -9.33 12.05 9.84
N LYS A 152 -9.93 10.95 10.31
CA LYS A 152 -9.46 10.22 11.47
C LYS A 152 -8.33 9.25 11.08
N GLU A 153 -7.12 9.72 11.26
CA GLU A 153 -5.91 8.90 11.16
C GLU A 153 -5.82 7.83 12.26
N VAL A 154 -5.53 6.59 11.88
CA VAL A 154 -5.25 5.48 12.81
C VAL A 154 -3.78 5.13 12.73
N LEU A 155 -3.09 5.18 13.87
CA LEU A 155 -1.66 4.87 13.94
C LEU A 155 -1.39 3.38 13.66
N CYS A 156 -0.61 3.12 12.61
CA CYS A 156 0.00 1.81 12.37
C CYS A 156 1.28 1.68 13.20
N GLY A 157 2.11 2.71 13.28
CA GLY A 157 3.28 2.68 14.16
C GLY A 157 4.06 3.98 14.18
N TYR A 158 4.92 4.10 15.18
CA TYR A 158 5.88 5.18 15.34
C TYR A 158 7.29 4.60 15.33
N HIS A 159 8.22 5.28 14.65
CA HIS A 159 9.63 4.92 14.68
C HIS A 159 10.48 6.11 15.10
N HIS A 160 11.39 5.87 16.05
CA HIS A 160 12.22 6.93 16.63
C HIS A 160 13.60 7.04 15.97
N ASN A 161 14.30 5.92 15.81
CA ASN A 161 15.73 5.90 15.46
C ASN A 161 15.98 6.13 13.96
N PRO A 162 17.22 6.43 13.55
CA PRO A 162 17.63 6.42 12.15
C PRO A 162 17.46 5.05 11.47
N VAL A 163 16.95 5.09 10.24
CA VAL A 163 16.84 3.93 9.35
C VAL A 163 17.84 4.10 8.21
N PHE A 164 18.83 3.21 8.12
CA PHE A 164 19.90 3.28 7.12
C PHE A 164 19.70 2.36 5.91
N THR A 165 18.78 1.39 6.00
CA THR A 165 18.50 0.46 4.90
C THR A 165 17.00 0.32 4.70
N HIS A 166 16.30 -0.31 5.63
CA HIS A 166 14.86 -0.38 5.65
C HIS A 166 14.34 -0.67 7.06
N ILE A 167 13.06 -0.41 7.26
CA ILE A 167 12.33 -0.82 8.47
C ILE A 167 10.96 -1.34 8.07
N THR A 168 10.53 -2.44 8.68
CA THR A 168 9.16 -2.95 8.54
C THR A 168 8.39 -2.69 9.82
N ILE A 169 7.30 -1.95 9.70
CA ILE A 169 6.35 -1.68 10.78
C ILE A 169 5.13 -2.57 10.57
N THR A 170 4.93 -3.51 11.48
CA THR A 170 3.71 -4.32 11.55
C THR A 170 2.67 -3.53 12.35
N CYS A 171 1.49 -3.29 11.77
CA CYS A 171 0.43 -2.59 12.49
C CYS A 171 -0.06 -3.44 13.69
N PRO A 172 -0.47 -2.84 14.82
CA PRO A 172 -0.93 -3.56 16.02
C PRO A 172 -2.10 -4.52 15.78
N ARG A 173 -2.86 -4.24 14.72
CA ARG A 173 -3.91 -5.07 14.15
C ARG A 173 -4.03 -4.70 12.67
N PRO A 174 -4.66 -5.54 11.83
CA PRO A 174 -4.99 -5.13 10.48
C PRO A 174 -5.80 -3.83 10.49
N LEU A 175 -5.33 -2.82 9.77
CA LEU A 175 -5.98 -1.52 9.66
C LEU A 175 -6.75 -1.44 8.35
N ILE A 176 -7.99 -0.95 8.42
CA ILE A 176 -8.84 -0.78 7.24
C ILE A 176 -8.74 0.68 6.81
N GLY A 177 -8.30 0.93 5.58
CA GLY A 177 -8.15 2.28 5.05
C GLY A 177 -7.80 2.33 3.57
N ARG A 178 -7.97 3.50 2.99
CA ARG A 178 -7.68 3.83 1.58
C ARG A 178 -6.39 4.63 1.44
N TYR A 179 -6.02 5.38 2.47
CA TYR A 179 -4.84 6.23 2.49
C TYR A 179 -3.81 5.72 3.48
N VAL A 180 -2.55 5.80 3.10
CA VAL A 180 -1.39 5.59 3.96
C VAL A 180 -0.61 6.89 4.00
N HIS A 181 -0.24 7.34 5.20
CA HIS A 181 0.43 8.61 5.42
C HIS A 181 1.67 8.40 6.29
N PHE A 182 2.80 8.84 5.74
CA PHE A 182 4.06 9.03 6.43
C PHE A 182 4.15 10.48 6.88
N LYS A 183 4.39 10.68 8.18
CA LYS A 183 4.57 12.02 8.75
C LYS A 183 5.81 12.04 9.63
N LYS A 184 6.83 12.76 9.17
CA LYS A 184 8.00 13.06 9.99
C LYS A 184 7.65 14.13 11.02
N LYS A 185 8.06 13.94 12.27
CA LYS A 185 7.86 14.92 13.32
C LYS A 185 8.67 16.18 13.01
N ALA A 186 8.04 17.34 13.17
CA ALA A 186 8.71 18.63 13.09
C ALA A 186 9.93 18.68 14.05
N SER A 187 11.08 19.01 13.50
CA SER A 187 12.36 19.22 14.17
C SER A 187 13.19 20.31 13.49
N VAL A 188 13.61 21.32 14.26
CA VAL A 188 14.43 22.45 13.78
C VAL A 188 15.76 22.08 13.12
N THR A 189 16.22 20.84 13.24
CA THR A 189 17.52 20.38 12.70
C THR A 189 17.40 19.45 11.48
N LEU A 190 16.26 18.79 11.26
CA LEU A 190 16.14 17.71 10.28
C LEU A 190 14.70 17.60 9.74
N GLU A 191 14.22 18.59 8.98
CA GLU A 191 12.83 18.61 8.41
C GLU A 191 12.71 17.94 7.02
N ALA A 192 13.65 17.08 6.66
CA ALA A 192 13.61 16.33 5.43
C ALA A 192 13.54 14.84 5.70
N ALA A 193 12.94 14.10 4.77
CA ALA A 193 12.98 12.65 4.73
C ALA A 193 13.20 12.21 3.28
N VAL A 194 13.85 11.06 3.10
CA VAL A 194 13.94 10.41 1.79
C VAL A 194 13.32 9.03 1.91
N LEU A 195 12.33 8.75 1.08
CA LEU A 195 11.66 7.47 0.97
C LEU A 195 12.01 6.90 -0.39
N CYS A 196 12.83 5.86 -0.44
CA CYS A 196 13.23 5.26 -1.72
C CYS A 196 12.28 4.18 -2.17
N GLU A 197 11.60 3.51 -1.23
CA GLU A 197 10.50 2.61 -1.59
C GLU A 197 9.62 2.34 -0.37
N VAL A 198 8.32 2.19 -0.60
CA VAL A 198 7.30 1.97 0.43
C VAL A 198 6.47 0.76 0.05
N ILE A 199 6.66 -0.35 0.77
CA ILE A 199 5.86 -1.56 0.55
C ILE A 199 4.67 -1.53 1.48
N ILE A 200 3.45 -1.54 0.93
CA ILE A 200 2.22 -1.57 1.71
C ILE A 200 1.59 -2.94 1.54
N ILE A 201 1.73 -3.79 2.54
CA ILE A 201 1.22 -5.16 2.49
C ILE A 201 -0.21 -5.21 2.99
N GLY A 202 -1.11 -5.64 2.11
CA GLY A 202 -2.53 -5.75 2.39
C GLY A 202 -3.28 -6.57 1.35
N HIS A 203 -4.59 -6.60 1.48
CA HIS A 203 -5.52 -7.05 0.45
C HIS A 203 -6.71 -6.10 0.42
N LYS A 204 -7.42 -6.07 -0.70
CA LYS A 204 -8.59 -5.21 -0.85
C LYS A 204 -9.66 -5.61 0.17
N TYR A 205 -10.23 -4.64 0.87
CA TYR A 205 -11.20 -4.88 1.92
C TYR A 205 -12.59 -5.13 1.31
N ILE A 206 -13.22 -6.21 1.73
CA ILE A 206 -14.59 -6.56 1.34
C ILE A 206 -15.49 -6.36 2.57
N ASP A 207 -16.44 -5.43 2.46
CA ASP A 207 -17.43 -5.20 3.51
C ASP A 207 -18.49 -6.30 3.48
N CYS A 208 -18.25 -7.36 4.26
CA CYS A 208 -19.15 -8.49 4.38
C CYS A 208 -20.52 -8.16 4.96
N THR A 209 -20.71 -6.98 5.58
CA THR A 209 -22.05 -6.57 6.09
C THR A 209 -23.03 -6.24 4.97
N ARG A 210 -22.53 -6.10 3.74
CA ARG A 210 -23.35 -5.89 2.54
C ARG A 210 -23.75 -7.19 1.84
N CYS A 211 -23.25 -8.34 2.31
CA CYS A 211 -23.72 -9.62 1.80
C CYS A 211 -25.12 -9.90 2.36
N PRO A 212 -26.05 -10.47 1.57
CA PRO A 212 -27.31 -10.99 2.09
C PRO A 212 -27.06 -12.05 3.17
N ASP A 213 -27.95 -12.14 4.18
CA ASP A 213 -27.84 -13.07 5.32
C ASP A 213 -27.65 -14.55 4.93
N SER A 214 -27.99 -14.92 3.69
CA SER A 214 -27.84 -16.27 3.15
C SER A 214 -26.47 -16.57 2.53
N VAL A 215 -25.53 -15.63 2.53
CA VAL A 215 -24.24 -15.75 1.83
C VAL A 215 -23.08 -15.81 2.83
N SER A 216 -22.27 -16.87 2.75
CA SER A 216 -21.00 -16.93 3.50
C SER A 216 -20.03 -15.92 2.90
N CYS A 217 -19.55 -14.99 3.73
CA CYS A 217 -18.53 -14.03 3.34
C CYS A 217 -17.21 -14.31 4.04
N ASN A 218 -16.13 -14.28 3.29
CA ASN A 218 -14.77 -14.32 3.80
C ASN A 218 -14.07 -13.02 3.40
N ASP A 219 -13.36 -12.39 4.34
CA ASP A 219 -12.57 -11.17 4.11
C ASP A 219 -11.61 -11.26 2.91
N VAL A 220 -11.20 -12.48 2.52
CA VAL A 220 -10.26 -12.73 1.42
C VAL A 220 -10.93 -13.15 0.12
N THR A 221 -12.02 -13.94 0.18
CA THR A 221 -12.72 -14.49 -1.00
C THR A 221 -14.10 -13.86 -1.24
N GLY A 222 -14.47 -12.82 -0.50
CA GLY A 222 -15.71 -12.07 -0.62
C GLY A 222 -16.97 -12.87 -0.27
N CYS A 223 -18.14 -12.36 -0.72
CA CYS A 223 -19.40 -13.09 -0.60
C CYS A 223 -19.35 -14.27 -1.60
N GLU A 224 -18.99 -15.47 -1.16
CA GLU A 224 -19.02 -16.65 -2.02
C GLU A 224 -20.47 -16.99 -2.35
N ALA A 225 -20.86 -16.82 -3.62
CA ALA A 225 -22.17 -17.23 -4.10
C ALA A 225 -22.39 -18.71 -3.75
N CYS A 226 -23.48 -18.97 -3.02
CA CYS A 226 -23.97 -20.33 -2.78
C CYS A 226 -23.98 -21.12 -4.10
N GLN A 227 -23.45 -22.34 -4.07
CA GLN A 227 -23.79 -23.36 -5.08
C GLN A 227 -25.29 -23.55 -5.14
#